data_AF-A0A7C9RKQ1-F1
#
_entry.id   AF-A0A7C9RKQ1-F1
#
_cell.length_a   1.000
_cell.length_b   1.000
_cell.length_c   1.000
_cell.angle_alpha   90.00
_cell.angle_beta   90.00
_cell.angle_gamma   90.00
#
_symmetry.space_group_name_H-M   'P 1'
#
loop_
_entity.id
_entity.type
_entity.pdbx_description
1 polymer ?
#
loop_
_entity_poly.entity_id
_entity_poly.type
_entity_poly.pdbx_seq_one_letter_code
_entity_poly.pdbx_strand_id
1 'polypeptide(L)'
;CTEISEYATGGISNWRDFLATAAVVRPMLGISPSAWEEAQRVMGEVQAAIVVACILERSATINSAGGYLRGLTTRAAAGEFSLGPILMAQINSKLRDMKRRA
;
A
#
# COMPACT_ATOMS: atom_id res chain seq x y z
N CYS A 1 10.18 0.56 -0.33
CA CYS A 1 9.26 -0.51 -0.76
C CYS A 1 9.90 -1.13 -1.98
N THR A 2 10.20 -2.44 -1.93
CA THR A 2 10.98 -3.09 -3.00
C THR A 2 10.11 -4.01 -3.83
N GLU A 3 9.15 -4.69 -3.20
CA GLU A 3 8.28 -5.66 -3.87
C GLU A 3 7.44 -5.05 -4.99
N ILE A 4 6.91 -3.83 -4.83
CA ILE A 4 6.06 -3.21 -5.87
C ILE A 4 6.82 -2.96 -7.17
N SER A 5 8.14 -2.75 -7.11
CA SER A 5 8.97 -2.53 -8.29
C SER A 5 9.08 -3.78 -9.16
N GLU A 6 8.91 -4.98 -8.59
CA GLU A 6 8.92 -6.25 -9.34
C GLU A 6 7.72 -6.37 -10.29
N TYR A 7 6.66 -5.61 -10.04
CA TYR A 7 5.45 -5.57 -10.86
C TYR A 7 5.47 -4.46 -11.93
N ALA A 8 6.55 -3.67 -12.01
CA ALA A 8 6.68 -2.60 -12.99
C ALA A 8 7.39 -3.09 -14.26
N THR A 9 6.64 -3.23 -15.36
CA THR A 9 7.16 -3.74 -16.65
C THR A 9 8.31 -2.92 -17.24
N GLY A 10 8.42 -1.63 -16.89
CA GLY A 10 9.49 -0.72 -17.34
C GLY A 10 10.18 0.04 -16.20
N GLY A 11 10.02 -0.42 -14.95
CA GLY A 11 10.41 0.33 -13.76
C GLY A 11 9.43 1.46 -13.42
N ILE A 12 9.70 2.14 -12.30
CA ILE A 12 8.89 3.25 -11.78
C ILE A 12 9.75 4.50 -11.79
N SER A 13 9.51 5.41 -12.73
CA SER A 13 10.32 6.64 -12.90
C SER A 13 9.58 7.90 -12.51
N ASN A 14 8.24 7.83 -12.40
CA ASN A 14 7.39 8.95 -12.01
C ASN A 14 6.11 8.45 -11.30
N TRP A 15 5.29 9.39 -10.81
CA TRP A 15 4.05 9.07 -10.11
C TRP A 15 3.03 8.32 -10.98
N ARG A 16 2.95 8.61 -12.28
CA ARG A 16 2.03 7.92 -13.18
C ARG A 16 2.38 6.45 -13.31
N ASP A 17 3.68 6.14 -13.43
CA ASP A 17 4.17 4.76 -13.47
C ASP A 17 3.80 4.05 -12.16
N PHE A 18 4.03 4.71 -11.02
CA PHE A 18 3.70 4.17 -9.71
C PHE A 18 2.20 3.87 -9.54
N LEU A 19 1.33 4.80 -9.94
CA LEU A 19 -0.13 4.61 -9.92
C LEU A 19 -0.55 3.43 -10.81
N ALA A 20 0.03 3.31 -12.00
CA ALA A 20 -0.24 2.21 -12.92
C ALA A 20 0.20 0.86 -12.31
N THR A 21 1.38 0.79 -11.71
CA THR A 21 1.86 -0.42 -11.03
C THR A 21 0.96 -0.79 -9.84
N ALA A 22 0.53 0.16 -9.02
CA ALA A 22 -0.39 -0.10 -7.92
C ALA A 22 -1.74 -0.66 -8.40
N ALA A 23 -2.24 -0.17 -9.54
CA ALA A 23 -3.47 -0.69 -10.15
C ALA A 23 -3.33 -2.14 -10.67
N VAL A 24 -2.12 -2.55 -11.09
CA VAL A 24 -1.81 -3.94 -11.46
C VAL A 24 -1.72 -4.85 -10.22
N VAL A 25 -1.17 -4.33 -9.12
CA VAL A 25 -0.98 -5.11 -7.88
C VAL A 25 -2.29 -5.31 -7.11
N ARG A 26 -3.20 -4.33 -7.08
CA ARG A 26 -4.43 -4.41 -6.28
C ARG A 26 -5.24 -5.73 -6.45
N PRO A 27 -5.48 -6.27 -7.67
CA PRO A 27 -6.24 -7.52 -7.80
C PRO A 27 -5.48 -8.72 -7.22
N MET A 28 -4.14 -8.73 -7.29
CA MET A 28 -3.30 -9.80 -6.74
C MET A 28 -3.40 -9.87 -5.21
N LEU A 29 -3.64 -8.72 -4.57
CA LEU A 29 -3.89 -8.62 -3.14
C LEU A 29 -5.37 -8.92 -2.77
N GLY A 30 -6.23 -9.22 -3.73
CA GLY A 30 -7.67 -9.40 -3.48
C GLY A 30 -8.40 -8.10 -3.13
N ILE A 31 -7.86 -6.94 -3.52
CA ILE A 31 -8.52 -5.64 -3.33
C ILE A 31 -9.54 -5.43 -4.44
N SER A 32 -10.82 -5.35 -4.08
CA SER A 32 -11.92 -5.14 -5.03
C SER A 32 -11.84 -3.76 -5.69
N PRO A 33 -12.36 -3.60 -6.94
CA PRO A 33 -12.45 -2.28 -7.60
C PRO A 33 -13.14 -1.24 -6.72
N SER A 34 -14.26 -1.61 -6.09
CA SER A 34 -15.00 -0.72 -5.18
C SER A 34 -14.23 -0.30 -3.93
N ALA A 35 -13.32 -1.13 -3.40
CA ALA A 35 -12.48 -0.73 -2.25
C ALA A 35 -11.39 0.24 -2.69
N TRP A 36 -10.85 0.04 -3.89
CA TRP A 36 -9.84 0.88 -4.50
C TRP A 36 -10.38 2.27 -4.87
N GLU A 37 -11.51 2.33 -5.58
CA GLU A 37 -12.16 3.58 -5.97
C GLU A 37 -12.54 4.41 -4.75
N GLU A 38 -13.07 3.77 -3.70
CA GLU A 38 -13.41 4.44 -2.44
C GLU A 38 -12.17 5.03 -1.76
N ALA A 39 -11.06 4.28 -1.73
CA ALA A 39 -9.81 4.77 -1.19
C ALA A 39 -9.33 6.00 -1.98
N GLN A 40 -9.25 5.90 -3.32
CA GLN A 40 -8.83 7.03 -4.16
C GLN A 40 -9.71 8.26 -3.94
N ARG A 41 -11.04 8.09 -3.80
CA ARG A 41 -11.98 9.18 -3.55
C ARG A 41 -11.74 9.89 -2.22
N VAL A 42 -11.41 9.13 -1.17
CA VAL A 42 -11.30 9.67 0.20
C VAL A 42 -9.90 10.21 0.51
N MET A 43 -8.84 9.47 0.17
CA MET A 43 -7.45 9.84 0.50
C MET A 43 -6.64 10.38 -0.69
N GLY A 44 -7.20 10.32 -1.90
CA GLY A 44 -6.50 10.67 -3.13
C GLY A 44 -5.71 9.50 -3.73
N GLU A 45 -5.48 9.56 -5.04
CA GLU A 45 -4.90 8.47 -5.81
C GLU A 45 -3.49 8.08 -5.35
N VAL A 46 -2.65 9.09 -5.09
CA VAL A 46 -1.25 8.88 -4.67
C VAL A 46 -1.20 8.21 -3.30
N GLN A 47 -2.01 8.67 -2.34
CA GLN A 47 -2.02 8.06 -1.00
C GLN A 47 -2.57 6.63 -1.05
N ALA A 48 -3.64 6.38 -1.81
CA ALA A 48 -4.17 5.04 -2.00
C ALA A 48 -3.13 4.09 -2.60
N ALA A 49 -2.39 4.53 -3.62
CA ALA A 49 -1.30 3.74 -4.22
C ALA A 49 -0.15 3.47 -3.24
N ILE A 50 0.24 4.45 -2.42
CA ILE A 50 1.21 4.25 -1.34
C ILE A 50 0.71 3.17 -0.38
N VAL A 51 -0.55 3.23 0.05
CA VAL A 51 -1.13 2.22 0.94
C VAL A 51 -1.11 0.83 0.31
N VAL A 52 -1.46 0.69 -0.97
CA VAL A 52 -1.40 -0.60 -1.68
C VAL A 52 0.02 -1.15 -1.71
N ALA A 53 1.02 -0.31 -2.04
CA ALA A 53 2.43 -0.70 -1.97
C ALA A 53 2.84 -1.15 -0.56
N CYS A 54 2.30 -0.47 0.46
CA CYS A 54 2.58 -0.82 1.84
C CYS A 54 1.96 -2.15 2.27
N ILE A 55 0.76 -2.44 1.79
CA ILE A 55 0.05 -3.69 2.02
C ILE A 55 0.77 -4.84 1.31
N LEU A 56 1.24 -4.64 0.07
CA LEU A 56 2.02 -5.63 -0.67
C LEU A 56 3.22 -6.12 0.16
N GLU A 57 4.05 -5.18 0.60
CA GLU A 57 5.26 -5.44 1.42
C GLU A 57 4.96 -6.16 2.75
N ARG A 58 3.69 -6.16 3.18
CA ARG A 58 3.23 -6.78 4.44
C ARG A 58 2.21 -7.89 4.19
N SER A 59 2.03 -8.32 2.95
CA SER A 59 0.96 -9.23 2.54
C SER A 59 0.96 -10.52 3.33
N ALA A 60 2.14 -11.08 3.64
CA ALA A 60 2.30 -12.27 4.47
C ALA A 60 1.78 -12.12 5.92
N THR A 61 1.61 -10.89 6.41
CA THR A 61 1.14 -10.58 7.78
C THR A 61 -0.28 -9.99 7.82
N ILE A 62 -0.89 -9.74 6.67
CA ILE A 62 -2.22 -9.11 6.56
C ILE A 62 -3.22 -10.16 6.10
N ASN A 63 -4.20 -10.47 6.95
CA ASN A 63 -5.23 -11.47 6.65
C ASN A 63 -6.11 -11.08 5.45
N SER A 64 -6.45 -9.79 5.32
CA SER A 64 -7.27 -9.27 4.22
C SER A 64 -6.82 -7.87 3.82
N ALA A 65 -6.13 -7.77 2.69
CA ALA A 65 -5.70 -6.50 2.14
C ALA A 65 -6.86 -5.55 1.84
N GLY A 66 -7.94 -6.08 1.25
CA GLY A 66 -9.15 -5.29 0.95
C GLY A 66 -9.84 -4.77 2.21
N GLY A 67 -9.97 -5.60 3.25
CA GLY A 67 -10.50 -5.17 4.54
C GLY A 67 -9.62 -4.12 5.23
N TYR A 68 -8.30 -4.31 5.18
CA TYR A 68 -7.34 -3.36 5.74
C TYR A 68 -7.39 -2.01 5.04
N LEU A 69 -7.42 -2.00 3.69
CA LEU A 69 -7.58 -0.78 2.90
C LEU A 69 -8.87 -0.04 3.30
N ARG A 70 -10.01 -0.75 3.38
CA ARG A 70 -11.29 -0.14 3.81
C ARG A 70 -11.20 0.48 5.20
N GLY A 71 -10.57 -0.20 6.15
CA GLY A 71 -10.36 0.35 7.50
C GLY A 71 -9.53 1.64 7.48
N LEU A 72 -8.48 1.69 6.66
CA LEU A 72 -7.69 2.92 6.47
C LEU A 72 -8.49 4.02 5.78
N THR A 73 -9.32 3.67 4.79
CA THR A 73 -10.21 4.61 4.12
C THR A 73 -11.24 5.20 5.08
N THR A 74 -11.86 4.40 5.95
CA THR A 74 -12.78 4.89 6.99
C THR A 74 -12.08 5.88 7.93
N ARG A 75 -10.84 5.58 8.35
CA ARG A 75 -10.05 6.51 9.17
C ARG A 75 -9.68 7.78 8.42
N ALA A 76 -9.41 7.70 7.12
CA ALA A 76 -9.12 8.86 6.29
C ALA A 76 -10.34 9.78 6.15
N ALA A 77 -11.53 9.20 5.97
CA ALA A 77 -12.79 9.95 5.96
C ALA A 77 -13.06 10.68 7.28
N ALA A 78 -12.60 10.12 8.42
CA ALA A 78 -12.68 10.74 9.73
C ALA A 78 -11.57 11.79 10.01
N GLY A 79 -10.62 11.99 9.09
CA GLY A 79 -9.46 12.87 9.32
C GLY A 79 -8.39 12.28 10.25
N GLU A 80 -8.48 10.99 10.59
CA GLU A 80 -7.60 10.28 11.53
C GLU A 80 -6.52 9.44 10.82
N PHE A 81 -6.31 9.70 9.53
CA PHE A 81 -5.34 9.00 8.71
C PHE A 81 -4.08 9.82 8.50
N SER A 82 -2.94 9.15 8.67
CA SER A 82 -1.64 9.66 8.27
C SER A 82 -0.81 8.50 7.73
N LEU A 83 -0.09 8.77 6.63
CA LEU A 83 0.88 7.83 6.07
C LEU A 83 2.10 7.64 6.98
N GLY A 84 2.46 8.63 7.80
CA GLY A 84 3.66 8.60 8.63
C GLY A 84 3.77 7.36 9.52
N PRO A 85 2.78 7.06 10.38
CA PRO A 85 2.78 5.86 11.21
C PRO A 85 2.82 4.54 10.42
N ILE A 86 2.15 4.49 9.26
CA ILE A 86 2.13 3.30 8.40
C ILE A 86 3.53 3.03 7.83
N LEU A 87 4.17 4.08 7.30
CA LEU A 87 5.52 4.00 6.75
C LEU A 87 6.55 3.67 7.84
N MET A 88 6.42 4.28 9.03
CA MET A 88 7.31 3.98 10.15
C MET A 88 7.17 2.54 10.65
N ALA A 89 5.96 1.99 10.65
CA ALA A 89 5.75 0.57 10.98
C ALA A 89 6.50 -0.36 10.01
N GLN A 90 6.55 -0.02 8.71
CA GLN A 90 7.32 -0.77 7.73
C GLN A 90 8.82 -0.62 7.91
N ILE A 91 9.33 0.60 8.11
CA ILE A 91 10.76 0.85 8.36
C ILE A 91 11.22 0.06 9.58
N ASN A 92 10.47 0.13 10.68
CA ASN A 92 10.77 -0.60 11.90
C ASN A 92 10.72 -2.11 11.70
N SER A 93 9.82 -2.63 10.85
CA SER A 93 9.80 -4.05 10.51
C SER A 93 11.07 -4.47 9.77
N LYS A 94 11.45 -3.74 8.72
CA LYS A 94 12.68 -4.04 7.96
C LYS A 94 13.94 -3.97 8.83
N LEU A 95 14.03 -2.98 9.71
CA LEU A 95 15.16 -2.85 10.64
C LEU A 95 15.25 -4.04 11.61
N ARG A 96 14.13 -4.54 12.11
CA ARG A 96 14.11 -5.76 12.94
C ARG A 96 14.56 -6.99 12.16
N ASP A 97 14.12 -7.13 10.91
CA ASP A 97 14.49 -8.27 10.06
C ASP A 97 15.98 -8.23 9.70
N MET A 98 16.54 -7.05 9.42
CA MET A 98 17.98 -6.87 9.21
C MET A 98 18.79 -7.26 10.45
N LYS A 99 18.36 -6.81 11.65
CA LYS A 99 19.03 -7.15 12.91
C LYS A 99 18.97 -8.65 13.23
N ARG A 100 17.94 -9.38 12.79
CA ARG A 100 17.83 -10.84 12.95
C ARG A 100 18.72 -11.63 11.99
N ARG A 101 19.14 -11.03 10.88
CA ARG A 101 19.98 -11.66 9.85
C ARG A 101 21.48 -11.38 10.03
N ALA A 102 21.84 -10.50 10.97
CA ALA A 102 23.20 -10.17 11.36
C ALA A 102 23.60 -10.97 12.61
#